data_AF-A0A7Z7AX05-F1
#
_entry.id   AF-A0A7Z7AX05-F1
#
_cell.length_a   1.000
_cell.length_b   1.000
_cell.length_c   1.000
_cell.angle_alpha   90.00
_cell.angle_beta   90.00
_cell.angle_gamma   90.00
#
_symmetry.space_group_name_H-M   'P 1'
#
loop_
_entity.id
_entity.type
_entity.pdbx_description
1 polymer ?
#
loop_
_entity_poly.entity_id
_entity_poly.type
_entity_poly.pdbx_seq_one_letter_code
_entity_poly.pdbx_strand_id
1 'polypeptide(L)'
;METNRNELTEYVYSLYDRGLMSDYSNNHFLIKAMKGELTYLYFQNNPYLGNRIITNISGMDFSSTFICNFSIKMHYLSSIFVNKDKFEDFIKNQLAAGKENYSEDQFFQAISEINVLQYLSLYSGKLKEAFYEPELCDDTNPEARFHFENGMIFDIEVKTANFGEVLEDKIKRSQDKDFLIKLNFVMSEESKQSLKEYCDEKNIELFFPRVLKLKDFIESAGKKFEEITDEKHFNLLFINWTYIDYMEWRLNEPTFLLTNPISALLYNENVQEIIGIDKKSLDKISAIVLYRDNIDTLLSQDFRYHFAHQTFKLILNENLKSINNFSLLCKALGMNPYDAESEAISYAECVKCGASTDNQNANNALEFALKLWQKNS
;
A
#
# COMPACT_ATOMS: atom_id res chain seq x y z
N MET A 1 -2.55 -30.15 22.02
CA MET A 1 -2.66 -28.77 21.50
C MET A 1 -3.67 -28.85 20.37
N GLU A 2 -4.82 -28.20 20.52
CA GLU A 2 -5.80 -28.14 19.44
C GLU A 2 -5.20 -27.26 18.33
N THR A 3 -4.93 -27.86 17.17
CA THR A 3 -4.53 -27.14 15.96
C THR A 3 -5.77 -26.75 15.18
N ASN A 4 -5.73 -25.65 14.45
CA ASN A 4 -6.80 -25.27 13.50
C ASN A 4 -6.84 -26.15 12.23
N ARG A 5 -6.33 -27.39 12.29
CA ARG A 5 -6.27 -28.33 11.16
C ARG A 5 -7.64 -28.94 10.90
N ASN A 6 -8.15 -28.72 9.70
CA ASN A 6 -9.38 -29.28 9.14
C ASN A 6 -9.27 -29.28 7.60
N GLU A 7 -10.31 -29.75 6.90
CA GLU A 7 -10.30 -29.83 5.43
C GLU A 7 -10.00 -28.50 4.73
N LEU A 8 -10.50 -27.38 5.25
CA LEU A 8 -10.30 -26.04 4.65
C LEU A 8 -8.88 -25.51 4.89
N THR A 9 -8.22 -25.98 5.94
CA THR A 9 -6.88 -25.52 6.33
C THR A 9 -5.75 -26.46 5.90
N GLU A 10 -6.11 -27.63 5.36
CA GLU A 10 -5.19 -28.72 5.07
C GLU A 10 -4.04 -28.32 4.14
N TYR A 11 -4.27 -27.42 3.18
CA TYR A 11 -3.22 -26.98 2.27
C TYR A 11 -2.04 -26.35 3.03
N VAL A 12 -2.30 -25.42 3.94
CA VAL A 12 -1.25 -24.77 4.73
C VAL A 12 -0.54 -25.74 5.67
N TYR A 13 -1.28 -26.66 6.30
CA TYR A 13 -0.64 -27.71 7.11
C TYR A 13 0.22 -28.65 6.25
N SER A 14 -0.17 -28.93 5.00
CA SER A 14 0.66 -29.72 4.09
C SER A 14 1.98 -29.02 3.74
N LEU A 15 2.00 -27.69 3.65
CA LEU A 15 3.24 -26.93 3.45
C LEU A 15 4.18 -27.11 4.64
N TYR A 16 3.64 -27.04 5.86
CA TYR A 16 4.38 -27.28 7.09
C TYR A 16 4.91 -28.72 7.15
N ASP A 17 4.05 -29.71 6.89
CA ASP A 17 4.40 -31.14 6.90
C ASP A 17 5.47 -31.50 5.84
N ARG A 18 5.48 -30.77 4.70
CA ARG A 18 6.51 -30.89 3.65
C ARG A 18 7.82 -30.18 3.98
N GLY A 19 7.91 -29.50 5.13
CA GLY A 19 9.11 -28.76 5.55
C GLY A 19 9.30 -27.42 4.86
N LEU A 20 8.31 -26.89 4.14
CA LEU A 20 8.39 -25.58 3.49
C LEU A 20 8.37 -24.41 4.49
N MET A 21 7.98 -24.69 5.73
CA MET A 21 7.92 -23.72 6.83
C MET A 21 8.88 -24.10 7.99
N SER A 22 9.89 -24.93 7.73
CA SER A 22 10.81 -25.43 8.78
C SER A 22 11.56 -24.32 9.51
N ASP A 23 11.91 -23.25 8.80
CA ASP A 23 12.75 -22.16 9.30
C ASP A 23 11.92 -21.00 9.87
N TYR A 24 10.60 -21.14 9.94
CA TYR A 24 9.73 -20.10 10.45
C TYR A 24 9.93 -19.95 11.96
N SER A 25 10.00 -18.72 12.44
CA SER A 25 10.04 -18.44 13.87
C SER A 25 8.79 -18.98 14.57
N ASN A 26 8.95 -19.48 15.80
CA ASN A 26 7.81 -19.80 16.66
C ASN A 26 6.93 -18.57 16.96
N ASN A 27 7.49 -17.36 16.84
CA ASN A 27 6.76 -16.11 17.04
C ASN A 27 6.05 -15.61 15.78
N HIS A 28 6.24 -16.27 14.64
CA HIS A 28 5.68 -15.89 13.35
C HIS A 28 4.15 -15.89 13.38
N PHE A 29 3.51 -14.88 12.79
CA PHE A 29 2.04 -14.71 12.80
C PHE A 29 1.30 -15.93 12.28
N LEU A 30 1.68 -16.47 11.11
CA LEU A 30 1.10 -17.70 10.56
C LEU A 30 1.23 -18.90 11.50
N ILE A 31 2.39 -19.09 12.14
CA ILE A 31 2.63 -20.20 13.07
C ILE A 31 1.73 -20.07 14.30
N LYS A 32 1.60 -18.86 14.86
CA LYS A 32 0.66 -18.56 15.95
C LYS A 32 -0.78 -18.82 15.54
N ALA A 33 -1.18 -18.41 14.34
CA ALA A 33 -2.52 -18.63 13.81
C ALA A 33 -2.84 -20.14 13.64
N MET A 34 -1.88 -20.94 13.16
CA MET A 34 -2.03 -22.40 13.07
C MET A 34 -2.17 -23.08 14.45
N LYS A 35 -1.60 -22.48 15.50
CA LYS A 35 -1.71 -22.95 16.89
C LYS A 35 -2.94 -22.40 17.64
N GLY A 36 -3.74 -21.56 17.01
CA GLY A 36 -4.89 -20.91 17.66
C GLY A 36 -4.49 -19.80 18.64
N GLU A 37 -3.27 -19.28 18.55
CA GLU A 37 -2.70 -18.33 19.53
C GLU A 37 -3.01 -16.86 19.22
N LEU A 38 -3.56 -16.55 18.03
CA LEU A 38 -3.99 -15.19 17.72
C LEU A 38 -5.37 -14.93 18.29
N THR A 39 -5.42 -14.00 19.24
CA THR A 39 -6.65 -13.54 19.89
C THR A 39 -6.91 -12.07 19.55
N TYR A 40 -8.12 -11.58 19.82
CA TYR A 40 -8.45 -10.16 19.68
C TYR A 40 -7.48 -9.23 20.46
N LEU A 41 -6.94 -9.69 21.60
CA LEU A 41 -5.95 -8.94 22.39
C LEU A 41 -4.65 -8.68 21.61
N TYR A 42 -4.29 -9.54 20.66
CA TYR A 42 -3.16 -9.32 19.77
C TYR A 42 -3.28 -7.97 19.04
N PHE A 43 -4.48 -7.66 18.54
CA PHE A 43 -4.74 -6.45 17.76
C PHE A 43 -4.99 -5.22 18.62
N GLN A 44 -5.46 -5.38 19.86
CA GLN A 44 -5.52 -4.26 20.81
C GLN A 44 -4.13 -3.72 21.13
N ASN A 45 -3.13 -4.60 21.19
CA ASN A 45 -1.74 -4.22 21.46
C ASN A 45 -0.96 -3.81 20.19
N ASN A 46 -1.58 -3.94 19.02
CA ASN A 46 -1.03 -3.55 17.71
C ASN A 46 -1.99 -2.58 17.00
N PRO A 47 -2.13 -1.33 17.51
CA PRO A 47 -3.08 -0.33 16.98
C PRO A 47 -2.77 0.08 15.53
N TYR A 48 -1.60 -0.34 15.03
CA TYR A 48 -1.13 -0.50 13.64
C TYR A 48 -2.19 -0.67 12.57
N LEU A 49 -3.01 -1.69 12.83
CA LEU A 49 -4.03 -2.20 11.92
C LEU A 49 -5.38 -1.51 12.12
N GLY A 50 -5.43 -0.47 12.98
CA GLY A 50 -6.45 0.57 13.10
C GLY A 50 -7.90 0.08 13.12
N ASN A 51 -8.38 -0.30 14.31
CA ASN A 51 -9.77 -0.64 14.62
C ASN A 51 -10.72 0.57 14.61
N ARG A 52 -12.00 0.35 14.20
CA ARG A 52 -13.19 0.99 14.81
C ARG A 52 -14.55 0.38 14.42
N ILE A 53 -14.66 -0.47 13.39
CA ILE A 53 -15.92 -1.15 13.06
C ILE A 53 -15.87 -2.61 13.46
N ILE A 54 -15.51 -2.90 14.71
CA ILE A 54 -15.91 -4.20 15.25
C ILE A 54 -16.40 -4.03 16.67
N THR A 55 -17.59 -3.46 16.77
CA THR A 55 -18.36 -3.40 18.01
C THR A 55 -18.92 -4.76 18.45
N ASN A 56 -18.56 -5.90 17.83
CA ASN A 56 -19.19 -7.22 18.12
C ASN A 56 -18.32 -8.48 17.83
N ILE A 57 -16.98 -8.50 18.04
CA ILE A 57 -16.15 -9.75 17.97
C ILE A 57 -15.93 -10.42 19.33
N SER A 58 -16.79 -10.18 20.32
CA SER A 58 -16.86 -11.11 21.46
C SER A 58 -17.39 -12.47 20.97
N GLY A 59 -16.54 -13.31 20.35
CA GLY A 59 -16.86 -14.67 19.90
C GLY A 59 -16.29 -15.13 18.55
N MET A 60 -15.64 -14.29 17.73
CA MET A 60 -15.06 -14.76 16.45
C MET A 60 -13.66 -15.35 16.67
N ASP A 61 -13.46 -16.60 16.24
CA ASP A 61 -12.15 -17.23 16.20
C ASP A 61 -11.34 -16.66 15.01
N PHE A 62 -10.52 -15.65 15.32
CA PHE A 62 -9.65 -14.98 14.35
C PHE A 62 -8.67 -15.96 13.72
N SER A 63 -8.04 -16.81 14.54
CA SER A 63 -7.02 -17.75 14.07
C SER A 63 -7.58 -18.71 13.04
N SER A 64 -8.73 -19.34 13.34
CA SER A 64 -9.37 -20.26 12.39
C SER A 64 -9.84 -19.56 11.11
N THR A 65 -10.46 -18.38 11.24
CA THR A 65 -10.97 -17.65 10.07
C THR A 65 -9.83 -17.22 9.15
N PHE A 66 -8.75 -16.67 9.72
CA PHE A 66 -7.56 -16.29 8.97
C PHE A 66 -6.96 -17.50 8.24
N ILE A 67 -6.70 -18.60 8.95
CA ILE A 67 -6.06 -19.79 8.37
C ILE A 67 -6.93 -20.42 7.28
N CYS A 68 -8.25 -20.49 7.44
CA CYS A 68 -9.14 -21.00 6.40
C CYS A 68 -9.01 -20.18 5.11
N ASN A 69 -9.14 -18.85 5.19
CA ASN A 69 -9.07 -17.99 4.02
C ASN A 69 -7.66 -17.99 3.40
N PHE A 70 -6.62 -17.96 4.24
CA PHE A 70 -5.23 -18.03 3.81
C PHE A 70 -4.92 -19.35 3.10
N SER A 71 -5.39 -20.48 3.64
CA SER A 71 -5.17 -21.82 3.07
C SER A 71 -5.78 -21.96 1.68
N ILE A 72 -7.04 -21.57 1.52
CA ILE A 72 -7.74 -21.62 0.23
C ILE A 72 -7.03 -20.74 -0.81
N LYS A 73 -6.61 -19.53 -0.41
CA LYS A 73 -5.85 -18.63 -1.27
C LYS A 73 -4.52 -19.22 -1.71
N MET A 74 -3.72 -19.69 -0.76
CA MET A 74 -2.40 -20.23 -1.06
C MET A 74 -2.51 -21.47 -1.95
N HIS A 75 -3.52 -22.30 -1.74
CA HIS A 75 -3.80 -23.44 -2.61
C HIS A 75 -4.08 -22.98 -4.04
N TYR A 76 -4.97 -22.01 -4.20
CA TYR A 76 -5.31 -21.45 -5.51
C TYR A 76 -4.09 -20.82 -6.20
N LEU A 77 -3.35 -19.93 -5.54
CA LEU A 77 -2.17 -19.27 -6.13
C LEU A 77 -1.10 -20.30 -6.53
N SER A 78 -0.85 -21.29 -5.67
CA SER A 78 0.08 -22.37 -5.98
C SER A 78 -0.38 -23.24 -7.14
N SER A 79 -1.67 -23.26 -7.48
CA SER A 79 -2.23 -24.00 -8.60
C SER A 79 -2.11 -23.26 -9.94
N ILE A 80 -2.15 -21.92 -9.94
CA ILE A 80 -2.17 -21.12 -11.18
C ILE A 80 -0.79 -20.72 -11.70
N PHE A 81 0.20 -20.50 -10.84
CA PHE A 81 1.52 -20.08 -11.30
C PHE A 81 2.24 -21.22 -12.02
N VAL A 82 2.73 -20.97 -13.23
CA VAL A 82 3.36 -22.02 -14.07
C VAL A 82 4.70 -22.45 -13.46
N ASN A 83 5.48 -21.51 -12.96
CA ASN A 83 6.79 -21.71 -12.34
C ASN A 83 6.67 -22.01 -10.84
N LYS A 84 6.21 -23.22 -10.50
CA LYS A 84 5.95 -23.67 -9.13
C LYS A 84 7.12 -23.42 -8.17
N ASP A 85 8.34 -23.67 -8.62
CA ASP A 85 9.53 -23.55 -7.76
C ASP A 85 9.73 -22.12 -7.24
N LYS A 86 9.51 -21.09 -8.07
CA LYS A 86 9.61 -19.69 -7.62
C LYS A 86 8.55 -19.35 -6.57
N PHE A 87 7.33 -19.86 -6.72
CA PHE A 87 6.28 -19.64 -5.72
C PHE A 87 6.51 -20.44 -4.43
N GLU A 88 7.10 -21.63 -4.51
CA GLU A 88 7.56 -22.36 -3.32
C GLU A 88 8.70 -21.63 -2.60
N ASP A 89 9.60 -20.97 -3.35
CA ASP A 89 10.66 -20.16 -2.77
C ASP A 89 10.14 -18.88 -2.10
N PHE A 90 9.07 -18.27 -2.62
CA PHE A 90 8.31 -17.23 -1.91
C PHE A 90 7.82 -17.75 -0.56
N ILE A 91 7.19 -18.93 -0.53
CA ILE A 91 6.72 -19.56 0.72
C ILE A 91 7.90 -19.78 1.68
N LYS A 92 9.00 -20.38 1.24
CA LYS A 92 10.14 -20.68 2.14
C LYS A 92 10.84 -19.43 2.67
N ASN A 93 10.95 -18.37 1.86
CA ASN A 93 11.89 -17.28 2.13
C ASN A 93 11.19 -15.95 2.41
N GLN A 94 10.31 -15.49 1.51
CA GLN A 94 9.67 -14.19 1.66
C GLN A 94 8.56 -14.22 2.70
N LEU A 95 7.68 -15.23 2.63
CA LEU A 95 6.59 -15.43 3.58
C LEU A 95 7.10 -15.77 4.99
N ALA A 96 8.31 -16.31 5.12
CA ALA A 96 8.98 -16.53 6.42
C ALA A 96 9.41 -15.23 7.13
N ALA A 97 9.46 -14.12 6.39
CA ALA A 97 9.60 -12.76 6.90
C ALA A 97 10.76 -12.58 7.89
N GLY A 98 11.96 -12.97 7.50
CA GLY A 98 13.17 -12.86 8.33
C GLY A 98 13.52 -14.11 9.15
N LYS A 99 12.75 -15.20 9.01
CA LYS A 99 13.02 -16.52 9.64
C LYS A 99 13.20 -16.38 11.15
N GLU A 100 14.38 -16.69 11.69
CA GLU A 100 14.70 -16.53 13.12
C GLU A 100 14.58 -15.07 13.60
N ASN A 101 14.87 -14.10 12.72
CA ASN A 101 14.73 -12.66 12.96
C ASN A 101 13.39 -12.14 12.42
N TYR A 102 12.30 -12.82 12.77
CA TYR A 102 10.96 -12.54 12.27
C TYR A 102 10.56 -11.06 12.36
N SER A 103 10.07 -10.52 11.25
CA SER A 103 9.50 -9.19 11.12
C SER A 103 8.04 -9.28 10.68
N GLU A 104 7.13 -8.85 11.54
CA GLU A 104 5.71 -8.83 11.23
C GLU A 104 5.38 -7.92 10.03
N ASP A 105 6.09 -6.79 9.89
CA ASP A 105 5.88 -5.90 8.75
C ASP A 105 6.28 -6.54 7.42
N GLN A 106 7.33 -7.37 7.41
CA GLN A 106 7.70 -8.15 6.22
C GLN A 106 6.66 -9.23 5.92
N PHE A 107 6.09 -9.85 6.95
CA PHE A 107 5.00 -10.80 6.76
C PHE A 107 3.77 -10.11 6.16
N PHE A 108 3.37 -8.94 6.66
CA PHE A 108 2.25 -8.21 6.09
C PHE A 108 2.52 -7.67 4.69
N GLN A 109 3.78 -7.36 4.33
CA GLN A 109 4.17 -7.12 2.94
C GLN A 109 3.85 -8.33 2.05
N ALA A 110 4.28 -9.53 2.46
CA ALA A 110 4.01 -10.76 1.72
C ALA A 110 2.50 -11.08 1.62
N ILE A 111 1.71 -10.79 2.67
CA ILE A 111 0.25 -10.93 2.64
C ILE A 111 -0.38 -9.94 1.65
N SER A 112 0.07 -8.69 1.66
CA SER A 112 -0.39 -7.64 0.76
C SER A 112 -0.24 -8.05 -0.71
N GLU A 113 0.90 -8.66 -1.05
CA GLU A 113 1.21 -9.17 -2.37
C GLU A 113 0.21 -10.25 -2.81
N ILE A 114 0.10 -11.35 -2.05
CA ILE A 114 -0.79 -12.45 -2.41
C ILE A 114 -2.27 -12.05 -2.46
N ASN A 115 -2.69 -11.03 -1.68
CA ASN A 115 -4.05 -10.47 -1.76
C ASN A 115 -4.31 -9.88 -3.15
N VAL A 116 -3.38 -9.05 -3.63
CA VAL A 116 -3.45 -8.41 -4.95
C VAL A 116 -3.39 -9.47 -6.06
N LEU A 117 -2.43 -10.40 -5.98
CA LEU A 117 -2.24 -11.44 -6.99
C LEU A 117 -3.47 -12.35 -7.12
N GLN A 118 -4.09 -12.72 -6.00
CA GLN A 118 -5.32 -13.50 -6.00
C GLN A 118 -6.47 -12.72 -6.65
N TYR A 119 -6.61 -11.45 -6.31
CA TYR A 119 -7.67 -10.61 -6.85
C TYR A 119 -7.59 -10.51 -8.38
N LEU A 120 -6.41 -10.17 -8.90
CA LEU A 120 -6.22 -9.98 -10.34
C LEU A 120 -6.46 -11.26 -11.13
N SER A 121 -5.95 -12.39 -10.64
CA SER A 121 -6.10 -13.69 -11.31
C SER A 121 -7.55 -14.20 -11.32
N LEU A 122 -8.38 -13.84 -10.33
CA LEU A 122 -9.78 -14.25 -10.27
C LEU A 122 -10.74 -13.29 -10.98
N TYR A 123 -10.47 -11.98 -10.93
CA TYR A 123 -11.47 -10.96 -11.24
C TYR A 123 -11.12 -10.07 -12.43
N SER A 124 -9.89 -10.12 -12.96
CA SER A 124 -9.49 -9.24 -14.08
C SER A 124 -9.75 -9.79 -15.48
N GLY A 125 -10.23 -11.02 -15.58
CA GLY A 125 -10.57 -11.66 -16.83
C GLY A 125 -10.35 -13.17 -16.77
N LYS A 126 -10.55 -13.86 -17.89
CA LYS A 126 -10.24 -15.28 -17.98
C LYS A 126 -8.73 -15.45 -18.13
N LEU A 127 -8.09 -15.92 -17.07
CA LEU A 127 -6.65 -16.16 -17.01
C LEU A 127 -6.26 -17.26 -18.00
N LYS A 128 -5.23 -16.99 -18.80
CA LYS A 128 -4.59 -17.96 -19.70
C LYS A 128 -3.38 -18.60 -19.02
N GLU A 129 -2.50 -17.78 -18.47
CA GLU A 129 -1.27 -18.21 -17.79
C GLU A 129 -0.79 -17.12 -16.81
N ALA A 130 -0.09 -17.55 -15.76
CA ALA A 130 0.47 -16.67 -14.74
C ALA A 130 1.89 -17.09 -14.36
N PHE A 131 2.77 -16.11 -14.18
CA PHE A 131 4.15 -16.31 -13.77
C PHE A 131 4.43 -15.49 -12.52
N TYR A 132 5.03 -16.12 -11.51
CA TYR A 132 5.48 -15.45 -10.29
C TYR A 132 6.94 -15.03 -10.46
N GLU A 133 7.31 -13.79 -10.15
CA GLU A 133 8.67 -13.27 -10.41
C GLU A 133 9.22 -13.62 -11.82
N PRO A 134 8.52 -13.23 -12.90
CA PRO A 134 9.00 -13.44 -14.27
C PRO A 134 10.29 -12.66 -14.53
N GLU A 135 11.21 -13.27 -15.27
CA GLU A 135 12.46 -12.64 -15.71
C GLU A 135 12.18 -11.71 -16.90
N LEU A 136 11.87 -10.45 -16.59
CA LEU A 136 11.55 -9.41 -17.59
C LEU A 136 12.71 -8.44 -17.83
N CYS A 137 13.53 -8.22 -16.81
CA CYS A 137 14.68 -7.33 -16.81
C CYS A 137 15.86 -8.02 -16.13
N ASP A 138 17.09 -7.60 -16.42
CA ASP A 138 18.30 -8.38 -16.15
C ASP A 138 18.53 -8.78 -14.67
N ASP A 139 18.09 -7.95 -13.70
CA ASP A 139 18.44 -8.15 -12.27
C ASP A 139 17.25 -8.06 -11.29
N THR A 140 16.06 -7.65 -11.73
CA THR A 140 14.91 -7.48 -10.83
C THR A 140 13.60 -7.83 -11.52
N ASN A 141 12.76 -8.59 -10.83
CA ASN A 141 11.51 -9.10 -11.37
C ASN A 141 10.30 -8.43 -10.69
N PRO A 142 9.22 -8.13 -11.44
CA PRO A 142 7.95 -7.77 -10.82
C PRO A 142 7.40 -8.98 -10.06
N GLU A 143 6.48 -8.76 -9.12
CA GLU A 143 5.92 -9.86 -8.31
C GLU A 143 5.17 -10.89 -9.18
N ALA A 144 4.49 -10.45 -10.24
CA ALA A 144 3.85 -11.37 -11.17
C ALA A 144 3.64 -10.79 -12.58
N ARG A 145 3.46 -11.70 -13.55
CA ARG A 145 2.90 -11.44 -14.87
C ARG A 145 1.67 -12.31 -15.10
N PHE A 146 0.56 -11.70 -15.50
CA PHE A 146 -0.68 -12.39 -15.86
C PHE A 146 -0.98 -12.19 -17.35
N HIS A 147 -1.23 -13.27 -18.07
CA HIS A 147 -1.76 -13.23 -19.43
C HIS A 147 -3.22 -13.68 -19.42
N PHE A 148 -4.09 -12.91 -20.07
CA PHE A 148 -5.51 -13.20 -20.18
C PHE A 148 -5.88 -13.66 -21.60
N GLU A 149 -6.95 -14.43 -21.73
CA GLU A 149 -7.40 -14.97 -23.03
C GLU A 149 -7.77 -13.88 -24.06
N ASN A 150 -8.11 -12.67 -23.60
CA ASN A 150 -8.42 -11.52 -24.46
C ASN A 150 -7.16 -10.77 -24.98
N GLY A 151 -5.97 -11.30 -24.69
CA GLY A 151 -4.68 -10.74 -25.09
C GLY A 151 -4.12 -9.68 -24.13
N MET A 152 -4.79 -9.41 -23.01
CA MET A 152 -4.30 -8.46 -22.01
C MET A 152 -3.13 -9.06 -21.21
N ILE A 153 -2.14 -8.23 -20.91
CA ILE A 153 -0.97 -8.57 -20.10
C ILE A 153 -0.91 -7.60 -18.93
N PHE A 154 -0.81 -8.14 -17.72
CA PHE A 154 -0.56 -7.35 -16.51
C PHE A 154 0.79 -7.72 -15.91
N ASP A 155 1.67 -6.73 -15.74
CA ASP A 155 2.87 -6.84 -14.90
C ASP A 155 2.61 -6.12 -13.58
N ILE A 156 2.86 -6.81 -12.47
CA ILE A 156 2.40 -6.37 -11.15
C ILE A 156 3.57 -6.16 -10.22
N GLU A 157 3.64 -4.98 -9.63
CA GLU A 157 4.49 -4.70 -8.48
C GLU A 157 3.61 -4.35 -7.29
N VAL A 158 3.88 -4.96 -6.13
CA VAL A 158 3.18 -4.65 -4.88
C VAL A 158 4.15 -4.07 -3.87
N LYS A 159 3.77 -2.97 -3.23
CA LYS A 159 4.55 -2.31 -2.19
C LYS A 159 3.70 -2.04 -0.97
N THR A 160 4.28 -2.20 0.22
CA THR A 160 3.63 -1.81 1.48
C THR A 160 4.45 -0.76 2.18
N ALA A 161 3.79 0.31 2.59
CA ALA A 161 4.43 1.40 3.30
C ALA A 161 4.64 1.01 4.77
N ASN A 162 5.83 0.47 5.09
CA ASN A 162 6.19 0.20 6.48
C ASN A 162 6.63 1.50 7.18
N PHE A 163 5.71 2.17 7.89
CA PHE A 163 6.02 3.35 8.70
C PHE A 163 6.27 2.92 10.15
N GLY A 164 7.54 2.91 10.56
CA GLY A 164 7.97 2.41 11.88
C GLY A 164 7.62 3.31 13.08
N GLU A 165 7.01 4.48 12.88
CA GLU A 165 6.53 5.33 13.98
C GLU A 165 5.01 5.45 13.94
N VAL A 166 4.40 5.25 15.10
CA VAL A 166 2.98 5.44 15.35
C VAL A 166 2.66 6.91 15.45
N LEU A 167 1.57 7.32 14.82
CA LEU A 167 0.97 8.63 15.05
C LEU A 167 0.80 8.95 16.53
N GLU A 168 0.26 8.03 17.34
CA GLU A 168 -0.01 8.29 18.75
C GLU A 168 1.24 8.77 19.49
N ASP A 169 2.41 8.24 19.13
CA ASP A 169 3.67 8.64 19.75
C ASP A 169 4.18 9.97 19.20
N LYS A 170 3.87 10.31 17.94
CA LYS A 170 4.07 11.67 17.41
C LYS A 170 3.13 12.68 18.08
N ILE A 171 1.83 12.42 18.14
CA ILE A 171 0.83 13.28 18.79
C ILE A 171 1.13 13.45 20.28
N LYS A 172 1.51 12.38 21.00
CA LYS A 172 1.95 12.47 22.40
C LYS A 172 3.15 13.42 22.54
N ARG A 173 4.13 13.35 21.64
CA ARG A 173 5.28 14.25 21.61
C ARG A 173 4.90 15.69 21.24
N SER A 174 3.80 15.89 20.52
CA SER A 174 3.28 17.21 20.11
C SER A 174 2.28 17.82 21.11
N GLN A 175 2.07 17.25 22.30
CA GLN A 175 1.08 17.76 23.28
C GLN A 175 1.36 19.21 23.74
N ASP A 176 2.62 19.63 23.69
CA ASP A 176 3.05 20.99 24.07
C ASP A 176 2.82 22.03 22.94
N LYS A 177 2.49 21.57 21.73
CA LYS A 177 2.26 22.42 20.56
C LYS A 177 0.82 22.93 20.54
N ASP A 178 0.62 24.12 19.96
CA ASP A 178 -0.71 24.72 19.89
C ASP A 178 -1.53 24.18 18.71
N PHE A 179 -0.85 23.87 17.59
CA PHE A 179 -1.45 23.40 16.34
C PHE A 179 -0.56 22.38 15.63
N LEU A 180 -1.16 21.66 14.69
CA LEU A 180 -0.47 20.74 13.80
C LEU A 180 -0.87 21.03 12.36
N ILE A 181 0.13 21.10 11.49
CA ILE A 181 -0.07 21.25 10.06
C ILE A 181 0.58 20.09 9.36
N LYS A 182 -0.17 19.49 8.43
CA LYS A 182 0.32 18.45 7.54
C LYS A 182 0.24 18.94 6.11
N LEU A 183 1.38 18.90 5.44
CA LEU A 183 1.48 19.26 4.04
C LEU A 183 1.24 18.04 3.14
N ASN A 184 0.55 18.28 2.02
CA ASN A 184 0.25 17.28 1.00
C ASN A 184 0.82 17.67 -0.38
N PHE A 185 1.82 18.56 -0.41
CA PHE A 185 2.52 18.98 -1.62
C PHE A 185 4.03 18.97 -1.44
N VAL A 186 4.73 18.85 -2.56
CA VAL A 186 6.19 18.75 -2.59
C VAL A 186 6.80 20.15 -2.44
N MET A 187 7.86 20.26 -1.64
CA MET A 187 8.62 21.50 -1.44
C MET A 187 10.12 21.25 -1.62
N SER A 188 10.86 22.27 -2.08
CA SER A 188 12.32 22.25 -2.08
C SER A 188 12.89 22.29 -0.65
N GLU A 189 14.12 21.84 -0.45
CA GLU A 189 14.77 21.84 0.87
C GLU A 189 14.87 23.25 1.48
N GLU A 190 15.16 24.27 0.67
CA GLU A 190 15.16 25.67 1.12
C GLU A 190 13.77 26.08 1.66
N SER A 191 12.71 25.77 0.92
CA SER A 191 11.33 26.08 1.33
C SER A 191 10.92 25.32 2.59
N LYS A 192 11.34 24.05 2.72
CA LYS A 192 11.10 23.24 3.93
C LYS A 192 11.75 23.89 5.14
N GLN A 193 12.99 24.34 5.01
CA GLN A 193 13.72 24.99 6.10
C GLN A 193 13.04 26.29 6.52
N SER A 194 12.66 27.15 5.58
CA SER A 194 11.95 28.41 5.89
C SER A 194 10.59 28.18 6.55
N LEU A 195 9.83 27.18 6.11
CA LEU A 195 8.54 26.85 6.73
C LEU A 195 8.71 26.28 8.14
N LYS A 196 9.74 25.45 8.35
CA LYS A 196 10.04 24.89 9.66
C LYS A 196 10.36 26.00 10.67
N GLU A 197 11.19 26.96 10.29
CA GLU A 197 11.50 28.14 11.12
C GLU A 197 10.24 28.93 11.48
N TYR A 198 9.37 29.19 10.51
CA TYR A 198 8.09 29.87 10.75
C TYR A 198 7.18 29.09 11.71
N CYS A 199 7.05 27.77 11.54
CA CYS A 199 6.23 26.93 12.40
C CYS A 199 6.78 26.86 13.82
N ASP A 200 8.10 26.77 13.99
CA ASP A 200 8.76 26.77 15.29
C ASP A 200 8.52 28.09 16.06
N GLU A 201 8.62 29.23 15.38
CA GLU A 201 8.31 30.56 15.96
C GLU A 201 6.86 30.70 16.42
N LYS A 202 5.94 29.98 15.76
CA LYS A 202 4.50 30.04 16.03
C LYS A 202 4.00 28.89 16.93
N ASN A 203 4.91 28.08 17.46
CA ASN A 203 4.58 26.90 18.27
C ASN A 203 3.64 25.91 17.55
N ILE A 204 3.85 25.75 16.24
CA ILE A 204 3.11 24.86 15.35
C ILE A 204 3.95 23.61 15.10
N GLU A 205 3.35 22.44 15.22
CA GLU A 205 3.94 21.18 14.77
C GLU A 205 3.77 21.03 13.26
N LEU A 206 4.84 20.71 12.54
CA LEU A 206 4.84 20.59 11.09
C LEU A 206 5.19 19.17 10.65
N PHE A 207 4.32 18.57 9.85
CA PHE A 207 4.55 17.28 9.19
C PHE A 207 4.71 17.45 7.68
N PHE A 208 5.89 17.10 7.19
CA PHE A 208 6.15 17.00 5.76
C PHE A 208 5.62 15.68 5.18
N PRO A 209 5.16 15.69 3.91
CA PRO A 209 4.69 14.48 3.25
C PRO A 209 5.83 13.48 3.00
N ARG A 210 5.48 12.20 2.92
CA ARG A 210 6.46 11.10 2.75
C ARG A 210 6.77 10.85 1.28
N VAL A 211 7.16 11.92 0.60
CA VAL A 211 7.40 11.96 -0.85
C VAL A 211 8.47 10.96 -1.29
N LEU A 212 9.56 10.83 -0.51
CA LEU A 212 10.65 9.91 -0.83
C LEU A 212 10.19 8.45 -0.84
N LYS A 213 9.21 8.08 -0.01
CA LYS A 213 8.69 6.71 0.00
C LYS A 213 7.93 6.38 -1.29
N LEU A 214 7.16 7.32 -1.82
CA LEU A 214 6.52 7.18 -3.14
C LEU A 214 7.55 7.08 -4.25
N LYS A 215 8.58 7.94 -4.21
CA LYS A 215 9.70 7.90 -5.15
C LYS A 215 10.33 6.51 -5.19
N ASP A 216 10.71 5.97 -4.03
CA ASP A 216 11.35 4.65 -3.93
C ASP A 216 10.47 3.53 -4.52
N PHE A 217 9.15 3.60 -4.30
CA PHE A 217 8.21 2.62 -4.85
C PHE A 217 8.08 2.72 -6.36
N ILE A 218 7.98 3.93 -6.91
CA ILE A 218 7.91 4.16 -8.35
C ILE A 218 9.20 3.71 -9.03
N GLU A 219 10.37 4.06 -8.48
CA GLU A 219 11.66 3.65 -9.05
C GLU A 219 11.90 2.15 -8.94
N SER A 220 11.47 1.53 -7.83
CA SER A 220 11.51 0.06 -7.69
C SER A 220 10.66 -0.62 -8.75
N ALA A 221 9.45 -0.12 -9.00
CA ALA A 221 8.55 -0.68 -10.01
C ALA A 221 9.10 -0.46 -11.43
N GLY A 222 9.54 0.76 -11.75
CA GLY A 222 10.08 1.11 -13.07
C GLY A 222 11.35 0.33 -13.46
N LYS A 223 12.15 -0.12 -12.48
CA LYS A 223 13.30 -1.01 -12.72
C LYS A 223 12.90 -2.43 -13.11
N LYS A 224 11.76 -2.91 -12.57
CA LYS A 224 11.25 -4.26 -12.75
C LYS A 224 10.36 -4.42 -13.99
N PHE A 225 9.74 -3.33 -14.44
CA PHE A 225 8.82 -3.35 -15.57
C PHE A 225 9.52 -3.20 -16.93
N GLU A 226 8.99 -3.91 -17.92
CA GLU A 226 9.30 -3.69 -19.34
C GLU A 226 8.66 -2.39 -19.85
N GLU A 227 9.15 -1.88 -20.97
CA GLU A 227 8.51 -0.75 -21.65
C GLU A 227 7.15 -1.15 -22.24
N ILE A 228 6.16 -0.28 -22.09
CA ILE A 228 4.81 -0.50 -22.59
C ILE A 228 4.78 -0.21 -24.09
N THR A 229 4.58 -1.25 -24.89
CA THR A 229 4.56 -1.14 -26.36
C THR A 229 3.22 -1.55 -26.99
N ASP A 230 2.29 -2.08 -26.20
CA ASP A 230 0.99 -2.58 -26.63
C ASP A 230 -0.15 -1.95 -25.82
N GLU A 231 -1.29 -1.68 -26.46
CA GLU A 231 -2.43 -1.01 -25.82
C GLU A 231 -3.08 -1.82 -24.68
N LYS A 232 -2.86 -3.13 -24.64
CA LYS A 232 -3.37 -4.07 -23.63
C LYS A 232 -2.29 -4.58 -22.68
N HIS A 233 -1.07 -4.07 -22.77
CA HIS A 233 -0.01 -4.35 -21.80
C HIS A 233 -0.01 -3.25 -20.73
N PHE A 234 -0.31 -3.63 -19.50
CA PHE A 234 -0.40 -2.71 -18.38
C PHE A 234 0.57 -3.09 -17.27
N ASN A 235 1.38 -2.12 -16.88
CA ASN A 235 2.27 -2.24 -15.73
C ASN A 235 1.61 -1.54 -14.53
N LEU A 236 1.28 -2.31 -13.50
CA LEU A 236 0.44 -1.87 -12.39
C LEU A 236 1.23 -1.87 -11.08
N LEU A 237 1.33 -0.70 -10.45
CA LEU A 237 1.92 -0.56 -9.13
C LEU A 237 0.82 -0.48 -8.07
N PHE A 238 0.74 -1.51 -7.23
CA PHE A 238 -0.17 -1.56 -6.09
C PHE A 238 0.58 -1.11 -4.84
N ILE A 239 0.10 -0.04 -4.19
CA ILE A 239 0.70 0.46 -2.95
C ILE A 239 -0.30 0.32 -1.81
N ASN A 240 0.00 -0.62 -0.92
CA ASN A 240 -0.61 -0.73 0.38
C ASN A 240 -0.05 0.37 1.28
N TRP A 241 -0.74 1.49 1.31
CA TRP A 241 -0.44 2.62 2.16
C TRP A 241 -1.18 2.46 3.49
N THR A 242 -1.02 1.29 4.12
CA THR A 242 -1.38 1.06 5.53
C THR A 242 -0.40 1.84 6.42
N TYR A 243 -0.72 1.99 7.71
CA TYR A 243 0.13 2.72 8.67
C TYR A 243 0.10 4.26 8.54
N ILE A 244 -0.95 4.84 7.92
CA ILE A 244 -1.09 6.31 7.79
C ILE A 244 -1.56 6.95 9.08
N ASP A 245 -0.83 8.01 9.38
CA ASP A 245 -0.93 8.97 10.46
C ASP A 245 -2.33 9.54 10.78
N TYR A 246 -3.41 9.37 10.02
CA TYR A 246 -4.73 9.94 10.38
C TYR A 246 -5.88 9.13 9.79
N MET A 247 -6.78 8.61 10.64
CA MET A 247 -7.97 7.84 10.24
C MET A 247 -8.89 8.64 9.29
N GLU A 248 -9.01 9.95 9.53
CA GLU A 248 -9.85 10.85 8.75
C GLU A 248 -9.28 11.14 7.36
N TRP A 249 -7.96 10.94 7.18
CA TRP A 249 -7.24 11.39 5.98
C TRP A 249 -6.78 10.23 5.09
N ARG A 250 -7.22 8.99 5.39
CA ARG A 250 -7.11 7.75 4.58
C ARG A 250 -5.97 7.80 3.55
N LEU A 251 -6.28 7.71 2.25
CA LEU A 251 -5.33 7.72 1.15
C LEU A 251 -5.02 9.14 0.64
N ASN A 252 -5.39 10.19 1.38
CA ASN A 252 -5.32 11.56 0.89
C ASN A 252 -3.88 11.97 0.59
N GLU A 253 -2.94 11.76 1.51
CA GLU A 253 -1.53 12.14 1.28
C GLU A 253 -0.96 11.51 0.00
N PRO A 254 -0.94 10.16 -0.18
CA PRO A 254 -0.39 9.59 -1.39
C PRO A 254 -1.20 9.96 -2.64
N THR A 255 -2.52 10.14 -2.53
CA THR A 255 -3.35 10.59 -3.66
C THR A 255 -2.95 12.00 -4.10
N PHE A 256 -2.87 12.95 -3.16
CA PHE A 256 -2.51 14.34 -3.47
C PHE A 256 -1.10 14.46 -4.03
N LEU A 257 -0.13 13.73 -3.48
CA LEU A 257 1.22 13.73 -4.01
C LEU A 257 1.29 13.21 -5.46
N LEU A 258 0.39 12.32 -5.85
CA LEU A 258 0.35 11.76 -7.20
C LEU A 258 -0.48 12.59 -8.18
N THR A 259 -1.56 13.24 -7.73
CA THR A 259 -2.58 13.81 -8.64
C THR A 259 -2.89 15.30 -8.46
N ASN A 260 -2.34 15.99 -7.45
CA ASN A 260 -2.65 17.40 -7.23
C ASN A 260 -2.19 18.28 -8.43
N PRO A 261 -3.05 19.12 -9.01
CA PRO A 261 -2.71 20.01 -10.13
C PRO A 261 -1.48 20.91 -9.90
N ILE A 262 -1.19 21.23 -8.64
CA ILE A 262 -0.10 22.11 -8.24
C ILE A 262 1.24 21.36 -8.30
N SER A 263 1.33 20.17 -7.71
CA SER A 263 2.63 19.50 -7.45
C SER A 263 2.61 17.98 -7.61
N ALA A 264 1.73 17.47 -8.47
CA ALA A 264 1.61 16.04 -8.76
C ALA A 264 2.92 15.45 -9.30
N LEU A 265 3.38 14.37 -8.66
CA LEU A 265 4.55 13.59 -9.10
C LEU A 265 4.40 13.03 -10.51
N LEU A 266 3.20 12.61 -10.90
CA LEU A 266 2.98 11.97 -12.19
C LEU A 266 3.05 12.94 -13.37
N TYR A 267 2.82 14.24 -13.13
CA TYR A 267 2.56 15.20 -14.21
C TYR A 267 3.41 16.47 -14.17
N ASN A 268 4.05 16.79 -13.04
CA ASN A 268 4.81 18.03 -12.89
C ASN A 268 6.32 17.77 -12.98
N GLU A 269 6.93 18.14 -14.10
CA GLU A 269 8.37 17.94 -14.36
C GLU A 269 9.27 18.67 -13.35
N ASN A 270 8.90 19.88 -12.91
CA ASN A 270 9.67 20.62 -11.89
C ASN A 270 9.69 19.86 -10.55
N VAL A 271 8.56 19.27 -10.17
CA VAL A 271 8.47 18.43 -8.96
C VAL A 271 9.30 17.16 -9.11
N GLN A 272 9.26 16.53 -10.28
CA GLN A 272 10.06 15.35 -10.59
C GLN A 272 11.56 15.66 -10.45
N GLU A 273 12.00 16.84 -10.91
CA GLU A 273 13.38 17.31 -10.76
C GLU A 273 13.75 17.59 -9.30
N ILE A 274 12.90 18.30 -8.55
CA ILE A 274 13.13 18.60 -7.11
C ILE A 274 13.37 17.32 -6.30
N ILE A 275 12.64 16.25 -6.61
CA ILE A 275 12.75 14.96 -5.91
C ILE A 275 13.83 14.07 -6.53
N GLY A 276 14.21 14.34 -7.78
CA GLY A 276 15.12 13.54 -8.58
C GLY A 276 14.55 12.16 -8.91
N ILE A 277 13.29 12.08 -9.32
CA ILE A 277 12.68 10.83 -9.79
C ILE A 277 13.01 10.60 -11.27
N ASP A 278 13.38 9.37 -11.62
CA ASP A 278 13.67 9.02 -13.02
C ASP A 278 12.38 8.98 -13.86
N LYS A 279 12.29 9.86 -14.86
CA LYS A 279 11.15 9.93 -15.78
C LYS A 279 10.90 8.60 -16.49
N LYS A 280 11.94 7.82 -16.80
CA LYS A 280 11.77 6.49 -17.39
C LYS A 280 11.03 5.51 -16.47
N SER A 281 11.16 5.67 -15.16
CA SER A 281 10.42 4.84 -14.21
C SER A 281 8.94 5.19 -14.22
N LEU A 282 8.59 6.48 -14.35
CA LEU A 282 7.21 6.94 -14.47
C LEU A 282 6.56 6.48 -15.79
N ASP A 283 7.28 6.60 -16.90
CA ASP A 283 6.80 6.24 -18.24
C ASP A 283 6.52 4.73 -18.40
N LYS A 284 7.03 3.90 -17.48
CA LYS A 284 6.75 2.47 -17.45
C LYS A 284 5.54 2.09 -16.61
N ILE A 285 4.91 2.99 -15.87
CA ILE A 285 3.78 2.64 -14.98
C ILE A 285 2.47 3.10 -15.61
N SER A 286 1.62 2.16 -16.00
CA SER A 286 0.29 2.45 -16.56
C SER A 286 -0.66 3.04 -15.54
N ALA A 287 -0.66 2.49 -14.32
CA ALA A 287 -1.52 2.94 -13.24
C ALA A 287 -0.95 2.60 -11.85
N ILE A 288 -1.31 3.41 -10.87
CA ILE A 288 -1.03 3.19 -9.45
C ILE A 288 -2.34 2.93 -8.73
N VAL A 289 -2.44 1.81 -8.02
CA VAL A 289 -3.57 1.51 -7.12
C VAL A 289 -3.12 1.71 -5.69
N LEU A 290 -3.63 2.77 -5.06
CA LEU A 290 -3.44 3.00 -3.64
C LEU A 290 -4.53 2.27 -2.87
N TYR A 291 -4.18 1.54 -1.82
CA TYR A 291 -5.16 0.92 -0.92
C TYR A 291 -4.64 0.89 0.52
N ARG A 292 -5.54 0.62 1.45
CA ARG A 292 -5.21 0.46 2.86
C ARG A 292 -5.89 -0.78 3.42
N ASP A 293 -5.08 -1.67 3.94
CA ASP A 293 -5.53 -2.80 4.74
C ASP A 293 -5.96 -2.35 6.14
N ASN A 294 -6.88 -3.13 6.68
CA ASN A 294 -7.32 -3.12 8.07
C ASN A 294 -7.43 -4.57 8.56
N ILE A 295 -7.85 -4.74 9.82
CA ILE A 295 -8.02 -6.06 10.40
C ILE A 295 -9.02 -6.94 9.63
N ASP A 296 -10.07 -6.36 9.03
CA ASP A 296 -11.08 -7.12 8.29
C ASP A 296 -10.54 -7.62 6.95
N THR A 297 -9.74 -6.81 6.24
CA THR A 297 -9.03 -7.23 5.02
C THR A 297 -8.00 -8.31 5.35
N LEU A 298 -7.33 -8.21 6.51
CA LEU A 298 -6.40 -9.23 6.98
C LEU A 298 -7.14 -10.52 7.33
N LEU A 299 -8.33 -10.45 7.93
CA LEU A 299 -9.10 -11.63 8.30
C LEU A 299 -9.75 -12.32 7.10
N SER A 300 -10.44 -11.54 6.27
CA SER A 300 -11.13 -12.02 5.08
C SER A 300 -10.17 -12.43 3.98
N GLN A 301 -8.95 -11.85 3.97
CA GLN A 301 -7.94 -12.13 2.96
C GLN A 301 -8.44 -11.81 1.54
N ASP A 302 -9.50 -10.99 1.39
CA ASP A 302 -10.18 -10.69 0.13
C ASP A 302 -10.03 -9.21 -0.23
N PHE A 303 -9.29 -8.93 -1.30
CA PHE A 303 -9.06 -7.57 -1.78
C PHE A 303 -10.36 -6.84 -2.16
N ARG A 304 -11.45 -7.57 -2.47
CA ARG A 304 -12.75 -6.95 -2.77
C ARG A 304 -13.33 -6.18 -1.59
N TYR A 305 -12.87 -6.44 -0.37
CA TYR A 305 -13.25 -5.66 0.80
C TYR A 305 -12.96 -4.16 0.61
N HIS A 306 -11.90 -3.79 -0.13
CA HIS A 306 -11.62 -2.38 -0.43
C HIS A 306 -12.72 -1.70 -1.25
N PHE A 307 -13.49 -2.46 -2.04
CA PHE A 307 -14.59 -1.95 -2.85
C PHE A 307 -15.80 -1.61 -1.98
N ALA A 308 -16.16 -2.50 -1.06
CA ALA A 308 -17.28 -2.27 -0.14
C ALA A 308 -17.04 -1.06 0.78
N HIS A 309 -15.78 -0.80 1.14
CA HIS A 309 -15.42 0.25 2.10
C HIS A 309 -14.79 1.50 1.46
N GLN A 310 -14.65 1.53 0.13
CA GLN A 310 -14.00 2.60 -0.62
C GLN A 310 -12.62 2.96 -0.03
N THR A 311 -11.81 1.93 0.25
CA THR A 311 -10.47 2.07 0.83
C THR A 311 -9.36 1.90 -0.20
N PHE A 312 -9.67 2.17 -1.48
CA PHE A 312 -8.70 2.23 -2.56
C PHE A 312 -8.90 3.47 -3.45
N LYS A 313 -7.87 3.82 -4.24
CA LYS A 313 -7.89 4.82 -5.31
C LYS A 313 -7.11 4.28 -6.51
N LEU A 314 -7.71 4.31 -7.70
CA LEU A 314 -7.04 4.00 -8.96
C LEU A 314 -6.56 5.31 -9.59
N ILE A 315 -5.26 5.47 -9.80
CA ILE A 315 -4.66 6.64 -10.44
C ILE A 315 -4.06 6.18 -11.77
N LEU A 316 -4.64 6.64 -12.87
CA LEU A 316 -4.11 6.38 -14.21
C LEU A 316 -2.93 7.30 -14.49
N ASN A 317 -1.95 6.84 -15.27
CA ASN A 317 -0.89 7.69 -15.78
C ASN A 317 -1.33 8.28 -17.14
N GLU A 318 -1.93 9.47 -17.11
CA GLU A 318 -2.49 10.12 -18.30
C GLU A 318 -1.46 10.41 -19.41
N ASN A 319 -0.15 10.38 -19.11
CA ASN A 319 0.89 10.51 -20.13
C ASN A 319 0.91 9.30 -21.09
N LEU A 320 0.38 8.15 -20.66
CA LEU A 320 0.35 6.93 -21.43
C LEU A 320 -0.99 6.70 -22.15
N LYS A 321 -1.94 7.65 -22.10
CA LYS A 321 -3.27 7.50 -22.70
C LYS A 321 -3.27 7.29 -24.22
N SER A 322 -2.21 7.69 -24.92
CA SER A 322 -2.04 7.48 -26.36
C SER A 322 -1.59 6.05 -26.69
N ILE A 323 -1.08 5.32 -25.71
CA ILE A 323 -0.58 3.95 -25.84
C ILE A 323 -1.57 2.99 -25.19
N ASN A 324 -1.90 3.19 -23.93
CA ASN A 324 -2.71 2.28 -23.13
C ASN A 324 -4.23 2.48 -23.30
N ASN A 325 -4.96 1.37 -23.40
CA ASN A 325 -6.41 1.36 -23.40
C ASN A 325 -6.97 1.39 -21.97
N PHE A 326 -7.03 2.58 -21.36
CA PHE A 326 -7.48 2.72 -19.98
C PHE A 326 -8.95 2.34 -19.75
N SER A 327 -9.80 2.41 -20.77
CA SER A 327 -11.18 1.91 -20.64
C SER A 327 -11.21 0.40 -20.42
N LEU A 328 -10.37 -0.34 -21.16
CA LEU A 328 -10.19 -1.78 -20.95
C LEU A 328 -9.60 -2.06 -19.56
N LEU A 329 -8.58 -1.31 -19.14
CA LEU A 329 -7.97 -1.47 -17.82
C LEU A 329 -8.98 -1.29 -16.68
N CYS A 330 -9.72 -0.18 -16.67
CA CYS A 330 -10.72 0.10 -15.65
C CYS A 330 -11.82 -0.98 -15.61
N LYS A 331 -12.24 -1.46 -16.78
CA LYS A 331 -13.21 -2.57 -16.87
C LYS A 331 -12.64 -3.88 -16.31
N ALA A 332 -11.38 -4.20 -16.63
CA ALA A 332 -10.71 -5.39 -16.13
C ALA A 332 -10.50 -5.32 -14.61
N LEU A 333 -10.06 -4.18 -14.09
CA LEU A 333 -9.91 -4.00 -12.64
C LEU A 333 -11.24 -3.82 -11.92
N GLY A 334 -12.37 -3.58 -12.62
CA GLY A 334 -13.62 -3.19 -11.97
C GLY A 334 -13.51 -1.92 -11.13
N MET A 335 -12.50 -1.08 -11.39
CA MET A 335 -12.16 0.11 -10.62
C MET A 335 -12.42 1.36 -11.47
N ASN A 336 -13.05 2.37 -10.85
CA ASN A 336 -13.17 3.68 -11.47
C ASN A 336 -11.90 4.50 -11.18
N PRO A 337 -11.39 5.26 -12.15
CA PRO A 337 -10.26 6.16 -11.92
C PRO A 337 -10.65 7.23 -10.89
N TYR A 338 -9.69 7.64 -10.09
CA TYR A 338 -9.82 8.76 -9.19
C TYR A 338 -9.89 10.04 -10.02
N ASP A 339 -11.01 10.75 -9.85
CA ASP A 339 -11.17 12.08 -10.43
C ASP A 339 -10.64 13.14 -9.47
N ALA A 340 -9.66 13.91 -9.93
CA ALA A 340 -9.00 14.96 -9.14
C ALA A 340 -9.78 16.30 -9.18
N GLU A 341 -10.97 16.35 -9.78
CA GLU A 341 -11.77 17.57 -9.98
C GLU A 341 -12.13 18.34 -8.69
N SER A 342 -11.92 17.78 -7.50
CA SER A 342 -12.18 18.47 -6.24
C SER A 342 -11.02 18.40 -5.24
N GLU A 343 -10.50 19.59 -4.91
CA GLU A 343 -9.95 19.99 -3.61
C GLU A 343 -8.53 19.52 -3.25
N ALA A 344 -7.50 20.26 -3.66
CA ALA A 344 -6.20 20.28 -2.99
C ALA A 344 -6.33 20.88 -1.57
N ILE A 345 -6.88 20.14 -0.61
CA ILE A 345 -6.90 20.59 0.78
C ILE A 345 -5.58 20.19 1.43
N SER A 346 -4.73 21.18 1.69
CA SER A 346 -3.75 21.07 2.76
C SER A 346 -4.47 21.33 4.08
N TYR A 347 -4.28 20.45 5.07
CA TYR A 347 -5.10 20.42 6.27
C TYR A 347 -4.34 21.01 7.47
N ALA A 348 -5.06 21.80 8.27
CA ALA A 348 -4.65 22.27 9.58
C ALA A 348 -5.56 21.66 10.65
N GLU A 349 -4.98 21.08 11.72
CA GLU A 349 -5.75 20.50 12.83
C GLU A 349 -5.29 21.08 14.18
N CYS A 350 -6.25 21.37 15.06
CA CYS A 350 -5.98 21.83 16.43
C CYS A 350 -5.67 20.64 17.35
N VAL A 351 -4.41 20.50 17.76
CA VAL A 351 -3.92 19.40 18.62
C VAL A 351 -4.59 19.38 19.99
N LYS A 352 -4.93 20.56 20.54
CA LYS A 352 -5.52 20.68 21.89
C LYS A 352 -7.05 20.51 21.93
N CYS A 353 -7.74 20.65 20.81
CA CYS A 353 -9.19 20.80 20.80
C CYS A 353 -9.95 19.79 19.93
N GLY A 354 -9.26 18.95 19.15
CA GLY A 354 -9.87 17.81 18.43
C GLY A 354 -10.99 18.21 17.45
N ALA A 355 -11.00 19.47 17.00
CA ALA A 355 -11.98 20.03 16.10
C ALA A 355 -11.31 20.98 15.09
N SER A 356 -11.83 21.02 13.86
CA SER A 356 -11.51 22.06 12.89
C SER A 356 -11.93 23.41 13.47
N THR A 357 -10.97 24.19 13.95
CA THR A 357 -11.21 25.57 14.35
C THR A 357 -10.56 26.45 13.29
N ASP A 358 -11.29 27.43 12.77
CA ASP A 358 -10.74 28.52 11.95
C ASP A 358 -9.69 29.27 12.78
N ASN A 359 -8.46 28.79 12.75
CA ASN A 359 -7.36 29.38 13.48
C ASN A 359 -6.45 30.13 12.52
N GLN A 360 -6.41 31.45 12.68
CA GLN A 360 -5.66 32.36 11.83
C GLN A 360 -4.17 32.00 11.74
N ASN A 361 -3.55 31.45 12.79
CA ASN A 361 -2.14 31.07 12.74
C ASN A 361 -1.88 29.84 11.86
N ALA A 362 -2.77 28.85 11.89
CA ALA A 362 -2.64 27.66 11.07
C ALA A 362 -2.94 27.96 9.59
N ASN A 363 -3.95 28.81 9.33
CA ASN A 363 -4.25 29.31 7.99
C ASN A 363 -3.09 30.16 7.43
N ASN A 364 -2.49 31.04 8.25
CA ASN A 364 -1.33 31.83 7.84
C ASN A 364 -0.11 30.95 7.49
N ALA A 365 0.11 29.86 8.22
CA ALA A 365 1.19 28.93 7.94
C ALA A 365 0.95 28.14 6.63
N LEU A 366 -0.30 27.73 6.35
CA LEU A 366 -0.66 27.13 5.07
C LEU A 366 -0.49 28.11 3.91
N GLU A 367 -0.93 29.36 4.06
CA GLU A 367 -0.68 30.42 3.06
C GLU A 367 0.81 30.69 2.86
N PHE A 368 1.60 30.69 3.93
CA PHE A 368 3.04 30.87 3.85
C PHE A 368 3.71 29.72 3.10
N ALA A 369 3.30 28.48 3.37
CA ALA A 369 3.77 27.30 2.66
C ALA A 369 3.43 27.37 1.15
N LEU A 370 2.22 27.82 0.80
CA LEU A 370 1.81 28.02 -0.61
C LEU A 370 2.63 29.12 -1.30
N LYS A 371 2.91 30.23 -0.61
CA LYS A 371 3.77 31.31 -1.15
C LYS A 371 5.21 30.84 -1.38
N LEU A 372 5.76 30.07 -0.45
CA LEU A 372 7.08 29.46 -0.60
C LEU A 372 7.13 28.50 -1.80
N TRP A 373 6.08 27.70 -1.97
CA TRP A 373 5.96 26.82 -3.13
C TRP A 373 5.95 27.62 -4.43
N GLN A 374 5.08 28.63 -4.56
CA GLN A 374 4.94 29.46 -5.77
C GLN A 374 6.21 30.25 -6.16
N LYS A 375 7.09 30.55 -5.20
CA LYS A 375 8.33 31.29 -5.45
C LYS A 375 9.41 30.40 -6.08
N ASN A 376 9.35 29.10 -5.81
CA ASN A 376 10.38 28.12 -6.10
C ASN A 376 9.91 27.02 -7.07
N SER A 377 8.70 27.15 -7.61
CA SER A 377 8.15 26.34 -8.71
C SER A 377 8.23 27.08 -10.04
#